data_AF-A0A8T5R5P1-F1
#
_entry.id   AF-A0A8T5R5P1-F1
#
_cell.length_a   1.000
_cell.length_b   1.000
_cell.length_c   1.000
_cell.angle_alpha   90.00
_cell.angle_beta   90.00
_cell.angle_gamma   90.00
#
_symmetry.space_group_name_H-M   'P 1'
#
loop_
_entity.id
_entity.type
_entity.pdbx_description
1 polymer ?
#
loop_
_entity_poly.entity_id
_entity_poly.type
_entity_poly.pdbx_seq_one_letter_code
_entity_poly.pdbx_strand_id
1 'polypeptide(L)'
;MLKTYIFDEANKNWIEERSSLLYHDLCALLDEERNIIYIWNGPKSSQERLKKGYELLKNLVSNYPNINFQISEVNKKVPDYVQIKIDKMLSEIKQEDKKEFDKFSRFITLRLYFIFSLPAIIFPIISFLNLSTSLAWRKTGYNYEVSSRLYDDWLSISLFFIILTIISFAIILTIGIIEIEYKIITYSIIGLVVSSGIALYLQQGIFLFLFQDGSTASIYYIKQSDILLFLVVIVFGIAVYEIPNFVELINFTIVYHKFIL
;
A
#
# COMPACT_ATOMS: atom_id res chain seq x y z
N MET A 1 43.91 7.25 -10.73
CA MET A 1 42.90 6.18 -10.59
C MET A 1 41.96 6.52 -9.45
N LEU A 2 40.64 6.56 -9.68
CA LEU A 2 39.67 6.86 -8.60
C LEU A 2 39.33 5.55 -7.86
N LYS A 3 39.65 5.46 -6.58
CA LYS A 3 39.23 4.34 -5.70
C LYS A 3 38.06 4.79 -4.81
N THR A 4 37.18 3.88 -4.45
CA THR A 4 35.99 4.18 -3.64
C THR A 4 36.07 3.40 -2.34
N TYR A 5 35.77 4.05 -1.22
CA TYR A 5 35.74 3.44 0.10
C TYR A 5 34.43 3.77 0.81
N ILE A 6 33.82 2.79 1.48
CA ILE A 6 32.65 3.00 2.34
C ILE A 6 33.09 3.00 3.80
N PHE A 7 32.50 3.90 4.59
CA PHE A 7 32.71 3.94 6.03
C PHE A 7 31.88 2.88 6.74
N ASP A 8 32.54 1.90 7.34
CA ASP A 8 31.94 0.92 8.24
C ASP A 8 32.00 1.45 9.67
N GLU A 9 30.85 1.89 10.18
CA GLU A 9 30.73 2.48 11.51
C GLU A 9 30.93 1.45 12.62
N ALA A 10 30.59 0.17 12.40
CA ALA A 10 30.71 -0.88 13.41
C ALA A 10 32.18 -1.21 13.68
N ASN A 11 32.97 -1.34 12.62
CA ASN A 11 34.40 -1.64 12.71
C ASN A 11 35.31 -0.40 12.72
N LYS A 12 34.73 0.80 12.59
CA LYS A 12 35.43 2.09 12.53
C LYS A 12 36.55 2.09 11.49
N ASN A 13 36.28 1.57 10.30
CA ASN A 13 37.26 1.50 9.22
C ASN A 13 36.65 1.89 7.87
N TRP A 14 37.52 2.06 6.88
CA TRP A 14 37.16 2.33 5.50
C TRP A 14 37.40 1.07 4.67
N ILE A 15 36.37 0.58 4.01
CA ILE A 15 36.41 -0.65 3.20
C ILE A 15 36.35 -0.26 1.72
N GLU A 16 37.24 -0.81 0.91
CA GLU A 16 37.23 -0.56 -0.54
C GLU A 16 35.99 -1.19 -1.18
N GLU A 17 35.20 -0.39 -1.87
CA GLU A 17 34.00 -0.80 -2.58
C GLU A 17 34.18 -0.60 -4.09
N ARG A 18 33.80 -1.59 -4.89
CA ARG A 18 34.05 -1.62 -6.33
C ARG A 18 32.77 -1.67 -7.16
N SER A 19 31.67 -2.09 -6.55
CA SER A 19 30.42 -2.45 -7.20
C SER A 19 29.40 -1.33 -7.09
N SER A 20 28.87 -1.11 -5.88
CA SER A 20 27.66 -0.31 -5.68
C SER A 20 27.73 0.56 -4.43
N LEU A 21 26.91 1.61 -4.38
CA LEU A 21 26.76 2.49 -3.21
C LEU A 21 25.31 2.49 -2.78
N LEU A 22 25.03 2.38 -1.47
CA LEU A 22 23.69 2.49 -0.90
C LEU A 22 23.36 3.94 -0.54
N TYR A 23 22.07 4.30 -0.51
CA TYR A 23 21.64 5.67 -0.14
C TYR A 23 21.95 6.07 1.30
N HIS A 24 22.23 5.11 2.18
CA HIS A 24 22.59 5.36 3.57
C HIS A 24 24.11 5.30 3.81
N ASP A 25 24.90 5.07 2.76
CA ASP A 25 26.34 4.98 2.89
C ASP A 25 27.00 6.35 3.02
N LEU A 26 28.16 6.34 3.68
CA LEU A 26 29.14 7.40 3.62
C LEU A 26 30.34 6.90 2.83
N CYS A 27 30.70 7.63 1.77
CA CYS A 27 31.69 7.21 0.79
C CYS A 27 32.84 8.21 0.70
N ALA A 28 34.06 7.70 0.61
CA ALA A 28 35.26 8.47 0.28
C ALA A 28 35.80 8.01 -1.08
N LEU A 29 35.89 8.93 -2.03
CA LEU A 29 36.52 8.69 -3.34
C LEU A 29 37.94 9.28 -3.33
N LEU A 30 38.92 8.39 -3.38
CA LEU A 30 40.33 8.73 -3.41
C LEU A 30 40.77 8.99 -4.86
N ASP A 31 41.14 10.23 -5.14
CA ASP A 31 41.79 10.66 -6.37
C ASP A 31 43.30 10.75 -6.16
N GLU A 32 43.98 9.66 -6.48
CA GLU A 32 45.43 9.54 -6.34
C GLU A 32 46.21 10.50 -7.27
N GLU A 33 45.64 10.89 -8.41
CA GLU A 33 46.33 11.74 -9.38
C GLU A 33 46.35 13.21 -8.94
N ARG A 34 45.28 13.63 -8.25
CA ARG A 34 45.13 15.01 -7.77
C ARG A 34 45.43 15.16 -6.28
N ASN A 35 45.69 14.06 -5.58
CA ASN A 35 45.78 13.99 -4.12
C ASN A 35 44.55 14.61 -3.44
N ILE A 36 43.34 14.25 -3.89
CA ILE A 36 42.08 14.73 -3.31
C ILE A 36 41.25 13.54 -2.84
N ILE A 37 40.65 13.64 -1.66
CA ILE A 37 39.63 12.70 -1.18
C ILE A 37 38.28 13.42 -1.18
N TYR A 38 37.37 12.93 -2.01
CA TYR A 38 36.00 13.44 -2.07
C TYR A 38 35.11 12.65 -1.10
N ILE A 39 34.46 13.32 -0.16
CA ILE A 39 33.49 12.68 0.73
C ILE A 39 32.09 12.91 0.21
N TRP A 40 31.41 11.82 -0.13
CA TRP A 40 30.01 11.77 -0.48
C TRP A 40 29.19 11.21 0.68
N ASN A 41 28.19 11.97 1.13
CA ASN A 41 27.23 11.49 2.11
C ASN A 41 25.93 11.10 1.38
N GLY A 42 25.51 9.86 1.54
CA GLY A 42 24.26 9.37 0.96
C GLY A 42 23.06 10.18 1.47
N PRO A 43 21.99 10.32 0.65
CA PRO A 43 20.83 11.14 0.99
C PRO A 43 20.06 10.65 2.23
N LYS A 44 20.22 9.37 2.60
CA LYS A 44 19.62 8.77 3.81
C LYS A 44 20.65 8.55 4.94
N SER A 45 21.89 9.00 4.76
CA SER A 45 22.95 8.89 5.77
C SER A 45 22.86 10.03 6.79
N SER A 46 23.11 9.73 8.07
CA SER A 46 23.00 10.71 9.15
C SER A 46 24.19 11.69 9.15
N GLN A 47 23.93 12.92 9.59
CA GLN A 47 24.98 13.93 9.79
C GLN A 47 26.01 13.50 10.84
N GLU A 48 25.60 12.68 11.81
CA GLU A 48 26.50 12.12 12.82
C GLU A 48 27.50 11.14 12.21
N ARG A 49 27.04 10.27 11.29
CA ARG A 49 27.89 9.34 10.56
C ARG A 49 28.91 10.08 9.70
N LEU A 50 28.48 11.15 9.02
CA LEU A 50 29.38 12.04 8.26
C LEU A 50 30.49 12.61 9.16
N LYS A 51 30.15 13.14 10.34
CA LYS A 51 31.14 13.67 11.29
C LYS A 51 32.15 12.62 11.73
N LYS A 52 31.69 11.44 12.16
CA LYS A 52 32.54 10.33 12.60
C LYS A 52 33.50 9.87 11.49
N GLY A 53 32.97 9.66 10.28
CA GLY A 53 33.79 9.25 9.14
C GLY A 53 34.80 10.32 8.74
N TYR A 54 34.40 11.60 8.74
CA TYR A 54 35.30 12.72 8.46
C TYR A 54 36.46 12.81 9.45
N GLU A 55 36.18 12.70 10.76
CA GLU A 55 37.21 12.70 11.80
C GLU A 55 38.19 11.53 11.63
N LEU A 56 37.67 10.34 11.35
CA LEU A 56 38.50 9.15 11.15
C LEU A 56 39.39 9.29 9.91
N LEU A 57 38.85 9.81 8.81
CA LEU A 57 39.61 10.08 7.59
C LEU A 57 40.70 11.14 7.83
N LYS A 58 40.37 12.22 8.55
CA LYS A 58 41.33 13.27 8.91
C LYS A 58 42.48 12.73 9.75
N ASN A 59 42.18 11.87 10.72
CA ASN A 59 43.20 11.19 11.53
C ASN A 59 44.09 10.30 10.67
N LEU A 60 43.51 9.52 9.75
CA LEU A 60 44.28 8.69 8.81
C LEU A 60 45.24 9.52 7.96
N VAL A 61 44.76 10.60 7.33
CA VAL A 61 45.61 11.47 6.50
C VAL A 61 46.73 12.12 7.32
N SER A 62 46.43 12.56 8.56
CA SER A 62 47.43 13.18 9.44
C SER A 62 48.58 12.25 9.85
N ASN A 63 48.34 10.93 9.86
CA ASN A 63 49.36 9.94 10.18
C ASN A 63 50.34 9.68 9.01
N TYR A 64 50.09 10.25 7.83
CA TYR A 64 50.95 10.16 6.66
C TYR A 64 51.37 11.56 6.18
N PRO A 65 52.19 12.30 6.96
CA PRO A 65 52.52 13.70 6.69
C PRO A 65 53.28 13.93 5.37
N ASN A 66 53.85 12.88 4.78
CA ASN A 66 54.54 12.94 3.51
C ASN A 66 53.59 12.95 2.29
N ILE A 67 52.27 12.79 2.51
CA ILE A 67 51.27 12.76 1.44
C ILE A 67 50.19 13.81 1.74
N ASN A 68 50.21 14.92 1.01
CA ASN A 68 49.25 16.01 1.19
C ASN A 68 47.95 15.73 0.44
N PHE A 69 47.05 14.96 1.06
CA PHE A 69 45.68 14.80 0.56
C PHE A 69 44.77 15.95 1.02
N GLN A 70 44.05 16.57 0.07
CA GLN A 70 42.98 17.52 0.37
C GLN A 70 41.65 16.78 0.53
N ILE A 71 40.91 17.03 1.60
CA ILE A 71 39.55 16.45 1.80
C ILE A 71 38.51 17.47 1.34
N SER A 72 37.64 17.09 0.41
CA SER A 72 36.53 17.92 -0.07
C SER A 72 35.20 17.19 0.05
N GLU A 73 34.19 17.83 0.61
CA GLU A 73 32.82 17.31 0.56
C GLU A 73 32.21 17.52 -0.82
N VAL A 74 31.41 16.55 -1.29
CA VAL A 74 30.74 16.53 -2.61
C VAL A 74 29.61 17.57 -2.75
N ASN A 75 29.47 18.46 -1.77
CA ASN A 75 28.47 19.54 -1.75
C ASN A 75 28.89 20.77 -2.60
N LYS A 76 30.17 20.87 -2.98
CA LYS A 76 30.76 21.98 -3.76
C LYS A 76 31.24 21.44 -5.11
N LYS A 77 31.03 22.21 -6.21
CA LYS A 77 31.49 21.96 -7.60
C LYS A 77 32.41 20.74 -7.72
N VAL A 78 31.81 19.56 -7.84
CA VAL A 78 32.53 18.30 -7.95
C VAL A 78 32.87 18.09 -9.42
N PRO A 79 34.07 17.61 -9.76
CA PRO A 79 34.39 17.30 -11.13
C PRO A 79 33.47 16.23 -11.72
N ASP A 80 33.10 16.39 -12.99
CA ASP A 80 32.13 15.51 -13.67
C ASP A 80 32.51 14.02 -13.59
N TYR A 81 33.82 13.68 -13.63
CA TYR A 81 34.26 12.28 -13.55
C TYR A 81 33.96 11.62 -12.20
N VAL A 82 33.97 12.38 -11.09
CA VAL A 82 33.63 11.88 -9.75
C VAL A 82 32.12 11.68 -9.68
N GLN A 83 31.35 12.65 -10.18
CA GLN A 83 29.90 12.59 -10.22
C GLN A 83 29.42 11.40 -11.07
N ILE A 84 29.98 11.22 -12.28
CA ILE A 84 29.69 10.08 -13.16
C ILE A 84 29.96 8.75 -12.46
N LYS A 85 31.04 8.64 -11.68
CA LYS A 85 31.34 7.41 -10.95
C LYS A 85 30.35 7.14 -9.82
N ILE A 86 29.98 8.16 -9.04
CA ILE A 86 28.93 8.04 -8.01
C ILE A 86 27.61 7.61 -8.67
N ASP A 87 27.21 8.27 -9.77
CA ASP A 87 25.97 7.96 -10.48
C ASP A 87 25.97 6.56 -11.08
N LYS A 88 27.12 6.07 -11.56
CA LYS A 88 27.28 4.69 -12.03
C LYS A 88 27.11 3.69 -10.88
N MET A 89 27.73 3.94 -9.72
CA MET A 89 27.62 3.05 -8.55
C MET A 89 26.22 3.08 -7.90
N LEU A 90 25.47 4.17 -8.08
CA LEU A 90 24.06 4.28 -7.67
C LEU A 90 23.07 3.74 -8.73
N SER A 91 23.55 3.40 -9.94
CA SER A 91 22.66 3.06 -11.06
C SER A 91 21.86 1.78 -10.82
N GLU A 92 22.42 0.82 -10.10
CA GLU A 92 21.75 -0.43 -9.72
C GLU A 92 20.54 -0.15 -8.82
N ILE A 93 20.71 0.71 -7.81
CA ILE A 93 19.62 1.11 -6.90
C ILE A 93 18.60 2.00 -7.60
N LYS A 94 19.04 2.93 -8.45
CA LYS A 94 18.13 3.74 -9.26
C LYS A 94 17.28 2.89 -10.22
N GLN A 95 17.80 1.74 -10.67
CA GLN A 95 17.05 0.79 -11.49
C GLN A 95 16.08 -0.05 -10.65
N GLU A 96 16.46 -0.45 -9.43
CA GLU A 96 15.55 -1.09 -8.47
C GLU A 96 14.40 -0.17 -8.05
N ASP A 97 14.69 1.09 -7.70
CA ASP A 97 13.67 2.09 -7.39
C ASP A 97 12.69 2.24 -8.58
N LYS A 98 13.19 2.35 -9.82
CA LYS A 98 12.34 2.44 -11.01
C LYS A 98 11.46 1.20 -11.22
N LYS A 99 11.98 0.00 -10.95
CA LYS A 99 11.18 -1.24 -10.99
C LYS A 99 10.12 -1.27 -9.88
N GLU A 100 10.39 -0.67 -8.73
CA GLU A 100 9.41 -0.54 -7.63
C GLU A 100 8.28 0.47 -7.97
N PHE A 101 8.55 1.44 -8.85
CA PHE A 101 7.56 2.42 -9.33
C PHE A 101 6.67 1.87 -10.46
N ASP A 102 7.16 1.00 -11.34
CA ASP A 102 6.39 0.38 -12.42
C ASP A 102 5.80 -0.99 -12.00
N LYS A 103 4.92 -0.95 -10.99
CA LYS A 103 4.17 -2.12 -10.46
C LYS A 103 3.27 -2.81 -11.48
N PHE A 104 2.79 -2.06 -12.47
CA PHE A 104 1.99 -2.60 -13.57
C PHE A 104 2.83 -2.60 -14.84
N SER A 105 3.12 -3.79 -15.34
CA SER A 105 3.89 -4.00 -16.57
C SER A 105 3.07 -3.79 -17.84
N ARG A 106 1.72 -3.85 -17.75
CA ARG A 106 0.81 -3.81 -18.90
C ARG A 106 -0.28 -2.75 -18.73
N PHE A 107 -0.51 -1.97 -19.79
CA PHE A 107 -1.59 -0.97 -19.83
C PHE A 107 -2.99 -1.55 -19.67
N ILE A 108 -3.22 -2.75 -20.23
CA ILE A 108 -4.54 -3.41 -20.19
C ILE A 108 -4.89 -3.79 -18.76
N THR A 109 -3.96 -4.38 -18.02
CA THR A 109 -4.18 -4.81 -16.62
C THR A 109 -4.36 -3.60 -15.70
N LEU A 110 -3.62 -2.52 -15.94
CA LEU A 110 -3.80 -1.24 -15.23
C LEU A 110 -5.22 -0.69 -15.40
N ARG A 111 -5.74 -0.63 -16.64
CA ARG A 111 -7.10 -0.14 -16.91
C ARG A 111 -8.18 -1.06 -16.35
N LEU A 112 -8.01 -2.38 -16.49
CA LEU A 112 -8.95 -3.35 -15.93
C LEU A 112 -8.96 -3.26 -14.41
N TYR A 113 -7.80 -3.14 -13.76
CA TYR A 113 -7.70 -2.96 -12.32
C TYR A 113 -8.51 -1.74 -11.87
N PHE A 114 -8.31 -0.60 -12.53
CA PHE A 114 -9.07 0.61 -12.23
C PHE A 114 -10.59 0.40 -12.41
N ILE A 115 -11.01 -0.15 -13.55
CA ILE A 115 -12.43 -0.39 -13.86
C ILE A 115 -13.09 -1.30 -12.84
N PHE A 116 -12.42 -2.36 -12.36
CA PHE A 116 -13.00 -3.30 -11.41
C PHE A 116 -12.85 -2.87 -9.94
N SER A 117 -11.84 -2.05 -9.62
CA SER A 117 -11.67 -1.47 -8.28
C SER A 117 -12.81 -0.53 -7.90
N LEU A 118 -13.37 0.21 -8.86
CA LEU A 118 -14.48 1.15 -8.62
C LEU A 118 -15.75 0.42 -8.14
N PRO A 119 -16.30 -0.59 -8.85
CA PRO A 119 -17.40 -1.40 -8.36
C PRO A 119 -17.10 -2.11 -7.04
N ALA A 120 -15.86 -2.60 -6.84
CA ALA A 120 -15.47 -3.28 -5.60
C ALA A 120 -15.60 -2.38 -4.37
N ILE A 121 -15.48 -1.07 -4.54
CA ILE A 121 -15.64 -0.05 -3.49
C ILE A 121 -17.10 0.45 -3.40
N ILE A 122 -17.72 0.72 -4.56
CA ILE A 122 -19.04 1.37 -4.60
C ILE A 122 -20.16 0.41 -4.17
N PHE A 123 -20.13 -0.85 -4.61
CA PHE A 123 -21.25 -1.78 -4.38
C PHE A 123 -21.44 -2.20 -2.92
N PRO A 124 -20.40 -2.44 -2.11
CA PRO A 124 -20.57 -2.67 -0.67
C PRO A 124 -21.27 -1.52 0.04
N ILE A 125 -20.89 -0.28 -0.30
CA ILE A 125 -21.49 0.92 0.26
C ILE A 125 -22.98 0.99 -0.11
N ILE A 126 -23.33 0.77 -1.38
CA ILE A 126 -24.72 0.74 -1.83
C ILE A 126 -25.50 -0.38 -1.12
N SER A 127 -24.91 -1.58 -0.98
CA SER A 127 -25.52 -2.70 -0.27
C SER A 127 -25.84 -2.33 1.19
N PHE A 128 -24.89 -1.69 1.89
CA PHE A 128 -25.09 -1.24 3.26
C PHE A 128 -26.13 -0.13 3.38
N LEU A 129 -26.16 0.83 2.45
CA LEU A 129 -27.18 1.88 2.41
C LEU A 129 -28.58 1.28 2.23
N ASN A 130 -28.72 0.28 1.35
CA ASN A 130 -29.97 -0.47 1.20
C ASN A 130 -30.34 -1.20 2.49
N LEU A 131 -29.40 -1.89 3.14
CA LEU A 131 -29.65 -2.55 4.44
C LEU A 131 -30.14 -1.54 5.50
N SER A 132 -29.53 -0.36 5.53
CA SER A 132 -29.85 0.71 6.48
C SER A 132 -31.25 1.30 6.31
N THR A 133 -31.92 1.09 5.16
CA THR A 133 -33.32 1.51 4.97
C THR A 133 -34.29 0.84 5.95
N SER A 134 -33.89 -0.31 6.53
CA SER A 134 -34.64 -0.98 7.60
C SER A 134 -34.88 -0.10 8.83
N LEU A 135 -34.03 0.90 9.08
CA LEU A 135 -34.20 1.84 10.20
C LEU A 135 -35.43 2.74 10.04
N ALA A 136 -35.89 2.93 8.80
CA ALA A 136 -37.07 3.70 8.44
C ALA A 136 -38.35 2.86 8.34
N TRP A 137 -38.30 1.56 8.63
CA TRP A 137 -39.50 0.72 8.70
C TRP A 137 -40.44 1.17 9.80
N ARG A 138 -41.73 0.83 9.65
CA ARG A 138 -42.77 1.18 10.62
C ARG A 138 -42.43 0.55 11.97
N LYS A 139 -42.57 1.33 13.03
CA LYS A 139 -42.34 0.87 14.42
C LYS A 139 -43.66 0.55 15.11
N THR A 140 -43.73 -0.62 15.73
CA THR A 140 -44.85 -1.07 16.56
C THR A 140 -44.28 -1.53 17.90
N GLY A 141 -44.30 -0.65 18.90
CA GLY A 141 -43.59 -0.87 20.16
C GLY A 141 -42.06 -0.93 19.96
N TYR A 142 -41.43 -1.98 20.46
CA TYR A 142 -39.98 -2.23 20.32
C TYR A 142 -39.60 -3.05 19.07
N ASN A 143 -40.57 -3.26 18.17
CA ASN A 143 -40.38 -4.02 16.94
C ASN A 143 -40.49 -3.13 15.71
N TYR A 144 -39.76 -3.50 14.66
CA TYR A 144 -40.03 -3.08 13.31
C TYR A 144 -41.05 -4.03 12.68
N GLU A 145 -41.97 -3.46 11.91
CA GLU A 145 -42.98 -4.16 11.13
C GLU A 145 -42.59 -4.06 9.65
N VAL A 146 -42.46 -5.20 8.99
CA VAL A 146 -42.08 -5.29 7.58
C VAL A 146 -42.90 -6.37 6.89
N SER A 147 -43.34 -6.12 5.65
CA SER A 147 -44.00 -7.17 4.86
C SER A 147 -42.97 -8.19 4.37
N SER A 148 -43.37 -9.45 4.24
CA SER A 148 -42.46 -10.51 3.78
C SER A 148 -41.82 -10.19 2.43
N ARG A 149 -42.61 -9.64 1.50
CA ARG A 149 -42.10 -9.18 0.19
C ARG A 149 -41.05 -8.08 0.32
N LEU A 150 -41.29 -7.05 1.15
CA LEU A 150 -40.32 -5.97 1.32
C LEU A 150 -39.03 -6.51 1.95
N TYR A 151 -39.14 -7.43 2.90
CA TYR A 151 -38.01 -8.10 3.55
C TYR A 151 -37.17 -8.90 2.54
N ASP A 152 -37.82 -9.71 1.70
CA ASP A 152 -37.15 -10.54 0.70
C ASP A 152 -36.47 -9.68 -0.39
N ASP A 153 -37.16 -8.64 -0.88
CA ASP A 153 -36.60 -7.69 -1.85
C ASP A 153 -35.41 -6.93 -1.24
N TRP A 154 -35.54 -6.49 0.02
CA TRP A 154 -34.49 -5.80 0.77
C TRP A 154 -33.21 -6.62 0.88
N LEU A 155 -33.31 -7.90 1.29
CA LEU A 155 -32.15 -8.79 1.35
C LEU A 155 -31.58 -9.11 -0.04
N SER A 156 -32.45 -9.39 -1.02
CA SER A 156 -32.04 -9.79 -2.36
C SER A 156 -31.26 -8.70 -3.10
N ILE A 157 -31.70 -7.44 -2.96
CA ILE A 157 -31.00 -6.28 -3.55
C ILE A 157 -29.60 -6.16 -2.93
N SER A 158 -29.48 -6.25 -1.61
CA SER A 158 -28.18 -6.17 -0.93
C SER A 158 -27.26 -7.33 -1.28
N LEU A 159 -27.80 -8.55 -1.37
CA LEU A 159 -27.06 -9.74 -1.79
C LEU A 159 -26.54 -9.60 -3.21
N PHE A 160 -27.35 -9.07 -4.14
CA PHE A 160 -26.94 -8.82 -5.52
C PHE A 160 -25.69 -7.92 -5.60
N PHE A 161 -25.67 -6.81 -4.86
CA PHE A 161 -24.49 -5.92 -4.82
C PHE A 161 -23.25 -6.59 -4.22
N ILE A 162 -23.41 -7.42 -3.18
CA ILE A 162 -22.29 -8.17 -2.60
C ILE A 162 -21.76 -9.22 -3.60
N ILE A 163 -22.63 -9.89 -4.35
CA ILE A 163 -22.20 -10.82 -5.40
C ILE A 163 -21.39 -10.11 -6.48
N LEU A 164 -21.84 -8.93 -6.93
CA LEU A 164 -21.07 -8.11 -7.88
C LEU A 164 -19.70 -7.70 -7.32
N THR A 165 -19.63 -7.40 -6.02
CA THR A 165 -18.38 -7.09 -5.32
C THR A 165 -17.43 -8.28 -5.33
N ILE A 166 -17.92 -9.49 -5.04
CA ILE A 166 -17.13 -10.74 -5.09
C ILE A 166 -16.55 -10.96 -6.48
N ILE A 167 -17.37 -10.78 -7.53
CA ILE A 167 -16.91 -10.91 -8.93
C ILE A 167 -15.78 -9.91 -9.22
N SER A 168 -15.93 -8.65 -8.82
CA SER A 168 -14.87 -7.64 -8.98
C SER A 168 -13.59 -8.04 -8.26
N PHE A 169 -13.65 -8.47 -7.00
CA PHE A 169 -12.44 -8.90 -6.29
C PHE A 169 -11.78 -10.14 -6.90
N ALA A 170 -12.56 -11.07 -7.47
CA ALA A 170 -11.99 -12.23 -8.17
C ALA A 170 -11.19 -11.80 -9.41
N ILE A 171 -11.69 -10.81 -10.15
CA ILE A 171 -10.99 -10.23 -11.31
C ILE A 171 -9.74 -9.47 -10.86
N ILE A 172 -9.85 -8.64 -9.82
CA ILE A 172 -8.72 -7.89 -9.26
C ILE A 172 -7.62 -8.84 -8.75
N LEU A 173 -8.00 -9.93 -8.08
CA LEU A 173 -7.06 -10.97 -7.64
C LEU A 173 -6.31 -11.56 -8.83
N THR A 174 -7.02 -11.90 -9.91
CA THR A 174 -6.41 -12.42 -11.14
C THR A 174 -5.40 -11.44 -11.72
N ILE A 175 -5.74 -10.15 -11.74
CA ILE A 175 -4.81 -9.09 -12.19
C ILE A 175 -3.59 -9.01 -11.26
N GLY A 176 -3.80 -9.02 -9.95
CA GLY A 176 -2.72 -9.00 -8.96
C GLY A 176 -1.75 -10.17 -9.13
N ILE A 177 -2.24 -11.36 -9.46
CA ILE A 177 -1.41 -12.54 -9.76
C ILE A 177 -0.62 -12.35 -11.07
N ILE A 178 -1.24 -11.81 -12.13
CA ILE A 178 -0.59 -11.57 -13.42
C ILE A 178 0.55 -10.55 -13.29
N GLU A 179 0.34 -9.49 -12.50
CA GLU A 179 1.32 -8.42 -12.29
C GLU A 179 2.26 -8.69 -11.10
N ILE A 180 2.06 -9.79 -10.35
CA ILE A 180 2.88 -10.17 -9.17
C ILE A 180 2.83 -9.07 -8.08
N GLU A 181 1.67 -8.43 -7.92
CA GLU A 181 1.45 -7.35 -6.96
C GLU A 181 0.85 -7.87 -5.65
N TYR A 182 1.72 -8.24 -4.70
CA TYR A 182 1.34 -8.88 -3.44
C TYR A 182 0.32 -8.09 -2.60
N LYS A 183 0.36 -6.75 -2.64
CA LYS A 183 -0.62 -5.92 -1.93
C LYS A 183 -2.03 -6.09 -2.49
N ILE A 184 -2.15 -6.06 -3.82
CA ILE A 184 -3.42 -6.25 -4.52
C ILE A 184 -3.96 -7.66 -4.25
N ILE A 185 -3.10 -8.67 -4.32
CA ILE A 185 -3.46 -10.05 -4.00
C ILE A 185 -4.03 -10.15 -2.58
N THR A 186 -3.32 -9.60 -1.60
CA THR A 186 -3.70 -9.66 -0.19
C THR A 186 -5.05 -8.99 0.07
N TYR A 187 -5.24 -7.76 -0.42
CA TYR A 187 -6.50 -7.04 -0.22
C TYR A 187 -7.68 -7.69 -0.95
N SER A 188 -7.44 -8.27 -2.13
CA SER A 188 -8.48 -8.98 -2.87
C SER A 188 -8.92 -10.26 -2.16
N ILE A 189 -7.99 -11.02 -1.57
CA ILE A 189 -8.32 -12.22 -0.79
C ILE A 189 -9.15 -11.86 0.45
N ILE A 190 -8.73 -10.81 1.19
CA ILE A 190 -9.50 -10.34 2.36
C ILE A 190 -10.91 -9.91 1.93
N GLY A 191 -11.01 -9.12 0.85
CA GLY A 191 -12.29 -8.68 0.29
C GLY A 191 -13.18 -9.85 -0.11
N LEU A 192 -12.63 -10.88 -0.78
CA LEU A 192 -13.36 -12.11 -1.13
C LEU A 192 -13.87 -12.84 0.10
N VAL A 193 -13.01 -13.13 1.08
CA VAL A 193 -13.39 -13.87 2.29
C VAL A 193 -14.51 -13.17 3.04
N VAL A 194 -14.36 -11.86 3.27
CA VAL A 194 -15.34 -11.08 4.02
C VAL A 194 -16.64 -10.92 3.23
N SER A 195 -16.57 -10.61 1.94
CA SER A 195 -17.77 -10.46 1.10
C SER A 195 -18.53 -11.78 0.94
N SER A 196 -17.83 -12.91 0.81
CA SER A 196 -18.45 -14.23 0.83
C SER A 196 -19.11 -14.53 2.17
N GLY A 197 -18.48 -14.17 3.29
CA GLY A 197 -19.09 -14.29 4.62
C GLY A 197 -20.38 -13.48 4.74
N ILE A 198 -20.37 -12.23 4.26
CA ILE A 198 -21.57 -11.36 4.22
C ILE A 198 -22.64 -11.98 3.31
N ALA A 199 -22.28 -12.46 2.12
CA ALA A 199 -23.22 -13.09 1.19
C ALA A 199 -23.92 -14.30 1.82
N LEU A 200 -23.13 -15.19 2.46
CA LEU A 200 -23.65 -16.35 3.17
C LEU A 200 -24.56 -15.95 4.34
N TYR A 201 -24.20 -14.87 5.04
CA TYR A 201 -25.01 -14.35 6.14
C TYR A 201 -26.36 -13.84 5.63
N LEU A 202 -26.38 -13.02 4.57
CA LEU A 202 -27.62 -12.53 3.95
C LEU A 202 -28.47 -13.66 3.34
N GLN A 203 -27.84 -14.71 2.82
CA GLN A 203 -28.53 -15.86 2.23
C GLN A 203 -29.33 -16.68 3.27
N GLN A 204 -29.10 -16.48 4.57
CA GLN A 204 -29.94 -17.09 5.61
C GLN A 204 -31.41 -16.64 5.52
N GLY A 205 -31.69 -15.51 4.86
CA GLY A 205 -33.06 -15.09 4.53
C GLY A 205 -33.92 -14.93 5.78
N ILE A 206 -34.99 -15.72 5.87
CA ILE A 206 -35.91 -15.70 7.02
C ILE A 206 -35.25 -16.13 8.35
N PHE A 207 -34.12 -16.84 8.30
CA PHE A 207 -33.40 -17.29 9.50
C PHE A 207 -32.41 -16.25 10.04
N LEU A 208 -32.27 -15.11 9.36
CA LEU A 208 -31.37 -14.02 9.77
C LEU A 208 -31.79 -13.40 11.10
N PHE A 209 -33.10 -13.36 11.38
CA PHE A 209 -33.67 -12.78 12.60
C PHE A 209 -34.62 -13.73 13.28
N LEU A 210 -34.74 -13.59 14.61
CA LEU A 210 -35.80 -14.23 15.37
C LEU A 210 -37.06 -13.37 15.27
N PHE A 211 -38.05 -13.84 14.50
CA PHE A 211 -39.34 -13.16 14.39
C PHE A 211 -40.11 -13.20 15.71
N GLN A 212 -40.75 -12.08 16.04
CA GLN A 212 -41.47 -11.88 17.30
C GLN A 212 -42.93 -12.34 17.20
N ASP A 213 -43.56 -12.52 18.37
CA ASP A 213 -44.97 -12.88 18.47
C ASP A 213 -45.86 -11.92 17.66
N GLY A 214 -46.85 -12.47 16.97
CA GLY A 214 -47.70 -11.73 16.03
C GLY A 214 -47.18 -11.72 14.59
N SER A 215 -45.98 -12.23 14.33
CA SER A 215 -45.49 -12.43 12.96
C SER A 215 -46.33 -13.46 12.23
N THR A 216 -46.57 -13.23 10.95
CA THR A 216 -47.35 -14.07 10.05
C THR A 216 -46.56 -14.32 8.77
N ALA A 217 -47.09 -15.11 7.84
CA ALA A 217 -46.46 -15.34 6.54
C ALA A 217 -46.34 -14.07 5.65
N SER A 218 -47.11 -13.02 5.95
CA SER A 218 -47.12 -11.78 5.17
C SER A 218 -46.49 -10.58 5.88
N ILE A 219 -46.35 -10.63 7.21
CA ILE A 219 -45.84 -9.53 8.03
C ILE A 219 -44.91 -10.11 9.10
N TYR A 220 -43.68 -9.60 9.15
CA TYR A 220 -42.68 -9.96 10.14
C TYR A 220 -42.52 -8.83 11.16
N TYR A 221 -42.40 -9.21 12.43
CA TYR A 221 -42.00 -8.33 13.51
C TYR A 221 -40.58 -8.69 13.94
N ILE A 222 -39.66 -7.72 13.87
CA ILE A 222 -38.25 -7.92 14.20
C ILE A 222 -37.88 -6.93 15.30
N LYS A 223 -37.15 -7.37 16.33
CA LYS A 223 -36.70 -6.45 17.39
C LYS A 223 -35.78 -5.37 16.81
N GLN A 224 -35.98 -4.13 17.25
CA GLN A 224 -35.13 -3.01 16.81
C GLN A 224 -33.66 -3.22 17.16
N SER A 225 -33.36 -3.84 18.32
CA SER A 225 -31.99 -4.18 18.74
C SER A 225 -31.28 -5.11 17.75
N ASP A 226 -32.01 -6.05 17.16
CA ASP A 226 -31.43 -7.09 16.33
C ASP A 226 -31.06 -6.52 14.96
N ILE A 227 -31.91 -5.64 14.40
CA ILE A 227 -31.60 -4.87 13.19
C ILE A 227 -30.37 -3.98 13.42
N LEU A 228 -30.28 -3.27 14.54
CA LEU A 228 -29.14 -2.41 14.85
C LEU A 228 -27.84 -3.23 14.96
N LEU A 229 -27.87 -4.34 15.69
CA LEU A 229 -26.71 -5.22 15.82
C LEU A 229 -26.28 -5.78 14.46
N PHE A 230 -27.23 -6.22 13.65
CA PHE A 230 -26.99 -6.68 12.28
C PHE A 230 -26.28 -5.62 11.44
N LEU A 231 -26.78 -4.38 11.41
CA LEU A 231 -26.17 -3.29 10.65
C LEU A 231 -24.75 -2.97 11.15
N VAL A 232 -24.53 -3.02 12.45
CA VAL A 232 -23.20 -2.84 13.06
C VAL A 232 -22.23 -3.92 12.58
N VAL A 233 -22.64 -5.19 12.61
CA VAL A 233 -21.80 -6.30 12.13
C VAL A 233 -21.47 -6.13 10.64
N ILE A 234 -22.44 -5.76 9.81
CA ILE A 234 -22.23 -5.55 8.37
C ILE A 234 -21.27 -4.39 8.11
N VAL A 235 -21.44 -3.23 8.75
CA VAL A 235 -20.56 -2.07 8.51
C VAL A 235 -19.13 -2.34 8.96
N PHE A 236 -18.94 -3.04 10.09
CA PHE A 236 -17.60 -3.46 10.52
C PHE A 236 -16.99 -4.44 9.52
N GLY A 237 -17.75 -5.42 9.04
CA GLY A 237 -17.31 -6.34 8.00
C GLY A 237 -16.83 -5.60 6.75
N ILE A 238 -17.66 -4.69 6.21
CA ILE A 238 -17.30 -3.88 5.05
C ILE A 238 -16.04 -3.06 5.32
N ALA A 239 -15.98 -2.34 6.45
CA ALA A 239 -14.86 -1.45 6.77
C ALA A 239 -13.49 -2.16 6.80
N VAL A 240 -13.44 -3.44 7.20
CA VAL A 240 -12.19 -4.23 7.27
C VAL A 240 -11.45 -4.28 5.92
N TYR A 241 -12.18 -4.41 4.81
CA TYR A 241 -11.55 -4.43 3.48
C TYR A 241 -11.74 -3.12 2.71
N GLU A 242 -12.80 -2.37 2.98
CA GLU A 242 -13.14 -1.16 2.20
C GLU A 242 -12.10 -0.05 2.41
N ILE A 243 -11.70 0.20 3.67
CA ILE A 243 -10.72 1.23 4.01
C ILE A 243 -9.37 1.01 3.30
N PRO A 244 -8.71 -0.16 3.40
CA PRO A 244 -7.43 -0.37 2.71
C PRO A 244 -7.56 -0.32 1.19
N ASN A 245 -8.64 -0.85 0.61
CA ASN A 245 -8.87 -0.79 -0.83
C ASN A 245 -9.08 0.66 -1.33
N PHE A 246 -9.80 1.49 -0.57
CA PHE A 246 -10.00 2.89 -0.91
C PHE A 246 -8.70 3.69 -0.89
N VAL A 247 -7.85 3.48 0.13
CA VAL A 247 -6.52 4.12 0.21
C VAL A 247 -5.64 3.68 -0.96
N GLU A 248 -5.65 2.39 -1.30
CA GLU A 248 -4.86 1.88 -2.43
C GLU A 248 -5.35 2.45 -3.77
N LEU A 249 -6.67 2.57 -3.98
CA LEU A 249 -7.21 3.17 -5.20
C LEU A 249 -6.79 4.64 -5.35
N ILE A 250 -6.78 5.42 -4.27
CA ILE A 250 -6.31 6.81 -4.30
C ILE A 250 -4.84 6.85 -4.71
N ASN A 251 -3.99 6.07 -4.05
CA ASN A 251 -2.56 6.00 -4.36
C ASN A 251 -2.32 5.57 -5.81
N PHE A 252 -3.03 4.54 -6.26
CA PHE A 252 -2.97 4.06 -7.62
C PHE A 252 -3.38 5.14 -8.63
N THR A 253 -4.47 5.86 -8.35
CA THR A 253 -4.95 6.93 -9.24
C THR A 253 -3.96 8.08 -9.33
N ILE A 254 -3.31 8.44 -8.22
CA ILE A 254 -2.26 9.49 -8.21
C ILE A 254 -1.05 9.07 -9.05
N VAL A 255 -0.59 7.82 -8.90
CA VAL A 255 0.59 7.31 -9.59
C VAL A 255 0.33 7.11 -11.09
N TYR A 256 -0.82 6.51 -11.43
CA TYR A 256 -1.12 6.07 -12.80
C TYR A 256 -2.09 7.00 -13.55
N HIS A 257 -2.35 8.21 -13.04
CA HIS A 257 -3.33 9.16 -13.61
C HIS A 257 -3.21 9.33 -15.13
N LYS A 258 -1.98 9.46 -15.64
CA LYS A 258 -1.66 9.67 -17.07
C LYS A 258 -1.94 8.46 -17.97
N PHE A 259 -2.16 7.29 -17.39
CA PHE A 259 -2.33 6.03 -18.12
C PHE A 259 -3.78 5.51 -18.05
N ILE A 260 -4.57 6.07 -17.14
CA ILE A 260 -6.00 5.80 -16.96
C ILE A 260 -6.84 6.69 -17.90
N LEU A 261 -6.44 7.97 -18.06
CA LEU A 261 -6.99 8.93 -19.04
C LEU A 261 -6.26 8.84 -20.39
#